data_AF-A0A7Y6NIE4-F1
#
_entry.id   AF-A0A7Y6NIE4-F1
#
_cell.length_a   1.000
_cell.length_b   1.000
_cell.length_c   1.000
_cell.angle_alpha   90.00
_cell.angle_beta   90.00
_cell.angle_gamma   90.00
#
_symmetry.space_group_name_H-M   'P 1'
#
loop_
_entity.id
_entity.type
_entity.pdbx_description
1 polymer ?
#
loop_
_entity_poly.entity_id
_entity_poly.type
_entity_poly.pdbx_seq_one_letter_code
_entity_poly.pdbx_strand_id
1 'polypeptide(L)'
;MMALLSTLNYAPAFIASLLLLALLVKYVVIPAASFVSFVQHKTNPAALLPMTLFVFMPALAVFGAATTFAFSMFLYMIGVVH
;
A
#
# COMPACT_ATOMS: atom_id res chain seq x y z
N MET A 1 5.44 30.98 -7.21
CA MET A 1 4.05 30.85 -7.70
C MET A 1 3.72 29.43 -8.15
N MET A 2 4.57 28.77 -8.95
CA MET A 2 4.38 27.37 -9.39
C MET A 2 4.28 26.36 -8.23
N ALA A 3 5.15 26.42 -7.22
CA ALA A 3 5.12 25.49 -6.08
C ALA A 3 3.80 25.57 -5.29
N LEU A 4 3.25 26.77 -5.05
CA LEU A 4 2.00 26.96 -4.32
C LEU A 4 0.79 26.38 -5.09
N LEU A 5 0.75 26.59 -6.42
CA LEU A 5 -0.26 26.01 -7.31
C LEU A 5 -0.15 24.48 -7.36
N SER A 6 1.08 23.95 -7.41
CA SER A 6 1.33 22.51 -7.37
C SER A 6 0.85 21.89 -6.06
N THR A 7 1.20 22.51 -4.92
CA THR A 7 0.76 22.04 -3.61
C THR A 7 -0.76 22.00 -3.52
N LEU A 8 -1.46 23.06 -3.95
CA LEU A 8 -2.93 23.11 -3.93
C LEU A 8 -3.58 22.05 -4.83
N ASN A 9 -2.97 21.73 -5.97
CA ASN A 9 -3.51 20.73 -6.90
C ASN A 9 -3.29 19.29 -6.43
N TYR A 10 -2.12 18.98 -5.85
CA TYR A 10 -1.75 17.60 -5.51
C TYR A 10 -1.97 17.23 -4.04
N ALA A 11 -2.14 18.20 -3.13
CA ALA A 11 -2.42 17.93 -1.71
C ALA A 11 -3.66 17.06 -1.49
N PRO A 12 -4.81 17.27 -2.17
CA PRO A 12 -5.98 16.40 -2.00
C PRO A 12 -5.69 14.96 -2.41
N ALA A 13 -4.99 14.75 -3.53
CA ALA A 13 -4.62 13.42 -4.02
C ALA A 13 -3.62 12.74 -3.07
N PHE A 14 -2.67 13.48 -2.50
CA PHE A 14 -1.77 12.99 -1.49
C PHE A 14 -2.51 12.57 -0.22
N ILE A 15 -3.40 13.40 0.32
CA ILE A 15 -4.19 13.07 1.51
C ILE A 15 -5.08 11.83 1.27
N ALA A 16 -5.75 11.76 0.12
CA ALA A 16 -6.54 10.60 -0.27
C ALA A 16 -5.68 9.32 -0.34
N SER A 17 -4.46 9.42 -0.87
CA SER A 17 -3.54 8.29 -0.93
C SER A 17 -3.07 7.82 0.47
N LEU A 18 -2.88 8.73 1.42
CA LEU A 18 -2.56 8.39 2.82
C LEU A 18 -3.72 7.66 3.49
N LEU A 19 -4.96 8.12 3.27
CA LEU A 19 -6.16 7.43 3.76
C LEU A 19 -6.26 6.03 3.15
N LEU A 20 -6.04 5.90 1.84
CA LEU A 20 -6.03 4.61 1.16
C LEU A 20 -4.96 3.67 1.75
N LEU A 21 -3.75 4.17 2.02
CA LEU A 21 -2.69 3.38 2.64
C LEU A 21 -3.09 2.87 4.03
N ALA A 22 -3.67 3.74 4.87
CA ALA A 22 -4.15 3.33 6.18
C ALA A 22 -5.24 2.24 6.09
N LEU A 23 -6.16 2.37 5.12
CA LEU A 23 -7.18 1.37 4.85
C LEU A 23 -6.56 0.05 4.34
N LEU A 24 -5.59 0.10 3.43
CA LEU A 24 -4.92 -1.10 2.91
C LEU A 24 -4.16 -1.85 3.99
N VAL A 25 -3.46 -1.14 4.88
CA VAL A 25 -2.80 -1.80 6.03
C VAL A 25 -3.83 -2.51 6.89
N LYS A 26 -4.91 -1.80 7.28
CA LYS A 26 -5.93 -2.32 8.19
C LYS A 26 -6.73 -3.48 7.61
N TYR A 27 -7.11 -3.40 6.35
CA TYR A 27 -8.09 -4.31 5.73
C TYR A 27 -7.49 -5.32 4.75
N VAL A 28 -6.24 -5.16 4.32
CA VAL A 28 -5.60 -6.06 3.35
C VAL A 28 -4.35 -6.69 3.93
N VAL A 29 -3.35 -5.89 4.32
CA VAL A 29 -2.03 -6.40 4.73
C VAL A 29 -2.11 -7.16 6.05
N ILE A 30 -2.73 -6.58 7.08
CA ILE A 30 -2.87 -7.24 8.39
C ILE A 30 -3.69 -8.53 8.28
N PRO A 31 -4.89 -8.56 7.67
CA PRO A 31 -5.65 -9.79 7.51
C PRO A 31 -4.92 -10.86 6.70
N ALA A 32 -4.23 -10.49 5.62
CA ALA A 32 -3.44 -11.45 4.83
C ALA A 32 -2.30 -12.07 5.66
N ALA A 33 -1.58 -11.26 6.43
CA ALA A 33 -0.53 -11.74 7.33
C ALA A 33 -1.09 -12.66 8.44
N SER A 34 -2.19 -12.25 9.07
CA SER A 34 -2.86 -13.04 10.11
C SER A 34 -3.38 -14.37 9.57
N PHE A 35 -3.91 -14.39 8.34
CA PHE A 35 -4.37 -15.62 7.70
C PHE A 35 -3.22 -16.58 7.41
N VAL A 36 -2.11 -16.09 6.83
CA VAL A 36 -0.92 -16.92 6.57
C VAL A 36 -0.35 -17.48 7.88
N SER A 37 -0.23 -16.65 8.92
CA SER A 37 0.25 -17.10 10.23
C SER A 37 -0.68 -18.14 10.86
N PHE A 38 -2.00 -17.93 10.80
CA PHE A 38 -2.98 -18.90 11.31
C PHE A 38 -2.84 -20.27 10.63
N VAL A 39 -2.66 -20.28 9.30
CA VAL A 39 -2.50 -21.53 8.54
C VAL A 39 -1.13 -22.16 8.81
N GLN A 40 -0.07 -21.37 8.98
CA GLN A 40 1.24 -21.84 9.41
C GLN A 40 1.16 -22.65 10.72
N HIS A 41 0.35 -22.18 11.67
CA HIS A 41 0.18 -22.85 12.96
C HIS A 41 -0.68 -24.12 12.89
N LYS A 42 -1.42 -24.35 11.80
CA LYS A 42 -2.40 -25.44 11.68
C LYS A 42 -2.11 -26.44 10.56
N THR A 43 -1.12 -26.20 9.71
CA THR A 43 -0.94 -26.97 8.47
C THR A 43 0.53 -27.27 8.17
N ASN A 44 0.77 -28.29 7.35
CA ASN A 44 2.08 -28.73 6.90
C ASN A 44 2.79 -27.59 6.11
N PRO A 45 4.11 -27.35 6.29
CA PRO A 45 4.87 -26.32 5.58
C PRO A 45 4.72 -26.29 4.05
N ALA A 46 4.34 -27.39 3.41
CA ALA A 46 4.04 -27.43 1.98
C ALA A 46 2.86 -26.52 1.57
N ALA A 47 1.91 -26.25 2.49
CA ALA A 47 0.78 -25.37 2.24
C ALA A 47 1.11 -23.88 2.43
N LEU A 48 2.27 -23.54 3.00
CA LEU A 48 2.69 -22.15 3.20
C LEU A 48 3.00 -21.46 1.87
N LEU A 49 3.72 -22.16 0.99
CA LEU A 49 4.18 -21.61 -0.29
C LEU A 49 3.03 -21.10 -1.17
N PRO A 50 1.94 -21.86 -1.43
CA PRO A 50 0.82 -21.33 -2.19
C PRO A 50 0.13 -20.18 -1.46
N MET A 51 0.02 -20.19 -0.13
CA MET A 51 -0.65 -19.11 0.59
C MET A 51 0.14 -17.80 0.57
N THR A 52 1.45 -17.84 0.73
CA THR A 52 2.28 -16.64 0.59
C THR A 52 2.23 -16.11 -0.85
N LEU A 53 2.26 -16.99 -1.85
CA LEU A 53 2.23 -16.59 -3.26
C LEU A 53 0.86 -16.04 -3.71
N PHE A 54 -0.25 -16.65 -3.31
CA PHE A 54 -1.58 -16.30 -3.81
C PHE A 54 -2.36 -15.33 -2.93
N VAL A 55 -1.96 -15.14 -1.67
CA VAL A 55 -2.67 -14.25 -0.72
C VAL A 55 -1.78 -13.09 -0.29
N PHE A 56 -0.59 -13.38 0.24
CA PHE A 56 0.26 -12.36 0.83
C PHE A 56 1.00 -11.50 -0.20
N MET A 57 1.54 -12.11 -1.26
CA MET A 57 2.22 -11.38 -2.33
C MET A 57 1.30 -10.39 -3.06
N PRO A 58 0.06 -10.75 -3.46
CA PRO A 58 -0.88 -9.78 -4.04
C PRO A 58 -1.22 -8.64 -3.07
N ALA A 59 -1.44 -8.95 -1.79
CA ALA A 59 -1.69 -7.94 -0.76
C ALA A 59 -0.53 -6.92 -0.65
N LEU A 60 0.72 -7.42 -0.64
CA LEU A 60 1.91 -6.58 -0.65
C LEU A 60 2.07 -5.80 -1.96
N ALA A 61 1.75 -6.40 -3.10
CA ALA A 61 1.85 -5.73 -4.41
C ALA A 61 0.90 -4.53 -4.50
N VAL A 62 -0.35 -4.70 -4.05
CA VAL A 62 -1.33 -3.60 -4.01
C VAL A 62 -0.89 -2.52 -3.02
N PHE A 63 -0.39 -2.90 -1.85
CA PHE A 63 0.16 -1.95 -0.88
C PHE A 63 1.36 -1.18 -1.42
N GLY A 64 2.28 -1.87 -2.12
CA GLY A 64 3.44 -1.27 -2.76
C GLY A 64 3.04 -0.24 -3.82
N ALA A 65 2.11 -0.60 -4.72
CA ALA A 65 1.59 0.31 -5.74
C ALA A 65 0.93 1.56 -5.14
N ALA A 66 0.14 1.41 -4.07
CA ALA A 66 -0.46 2.54 -3.36
C ALA A 66 0.60 3.43 -2.69
N THR A 67 1.68 2.83 -2.16
CA THR A 67 2.78 3.57 -1.54
C THR A 67 3.55 4.38 -2.57
N THR A 68 3.85 3.77 -3.73
CA THR A 68 4.48 4.48 -4.86
C THR A 68 3.62 5.64 -5.31
N PHE A 69 2.31 5.44 -5.46
CA PHE A 69 1.39 6.52 -5.82
C PHE A 69 1.40 7.67 -4.81
N ALA A 70 1.34 7.37 -3.50
CA ALA A 70 1.39 8.38 -2.45
C ALA A 70 2.70 9.18 -2.49
N PHE A 71 3.82 8.50 -2.68
CA PHE A 71 5.13 9.13 -2.81
C PHE A 71 5.23 10.01 -4.06
N SER A 72 4.70 9.55 -5.20
CA SER A 72 4.62 10.37 -6.41
C SER A 72 3.79 11.63 -6.19
N MET A 73 2.60 11.53 -5.59
CA MET A 73 1.76 12.70 -5.30
C MET A 73 2.46 13.67 -4.35
N PHE A 74 3.22 13.18 -3.37
CA PHE A 74 4.05 14.02 -2.51
C PHE A 74 5.11 14.77 -3.32
N LEU A 75 5.85 14.09 -4.19
CA LEU A 75 6.89 14.71 -5.02
C LEU A 75 6.32 15.78 -5.97
N TYR A 76 5.15 15.54 -6.57
CA TYR A 76 4.43 16.55 -7.34
C TYR A 76 4.02 17.74 -6.46
N MET A 77 3.46 17.48 -5.27
CA MET A 77 3.01 18.51 -4.32
C MET A 77 4.12 19.47 -3.90
N ILE A 78 5.34 18.97 -3.70
CA ILE A 78 6.52 19.80 -3.33
C ILE A 78 7.27 20.36 -4.55
N GLY A 79 6.83 20.06 -5.78
CA GLY A 79 7.42 20.57 -7.01
C GLY A 79 8.78 19.96 -7.37
N VAL A 80 9.09 18.76 -6.89
CA VAL A 80 10.34 18.04 -7.23
C VAL A 80 10.21 17.36 -8.60
N VAL A 81 9.02 16.89 -8.95
CA VAL A 81 8.69 16.33 -10.26
C VAL A 81 7.58 17.19 -10.85
N HIS A 82 7.75 17.63 -12.11
CA HIS A 82 6.76 18.41 -12.86
C HIS A 82 6.37 17.68 -14.13
#